data_AF-A0A0F9AWI3-F1
#
_entry.id   AF-A0A0F9AWI3-F1
#
_cell.length_a   1.000
_cell.length_b   1.000
_cell.length_c   1.000
_cell.angle_alpha   90.00
_cell.angle_beta   90.00
_cell.angle_gamma   90.00
#
_symmetry.space_group_name_H-M   'P 1'
#
loop_
_entity.id
_entity.type
_entity.pdbx_description
1 polymer ?
#
loop_
_entity_poly.entity_id
_entity_poly.type
_entity_poly.pdbx_seq_one_letter_code
_entity_poly.pdbx_strand_id
1 'polypeptide(L)'
;PFDNPVKSLALIKTEEDHERYKSLFKMHVCLLIIDSYMQLGRRFDKENVYFFNLWYADRLKKSFTIAQYYYRVGLNYWEETKKHAAASADIPGRISIDEWEDELYLILESELDYEAIIESRLEELSERINQVDTFLARFENPVK
;
A
#
# COMPACT_ATOMS: atom_id res chain seq x y z
N PRO A 1 6.87 -5.12 22.42
CA PRO A 1 7.11 -6.57 22.65
C PRO A 1 5.82 -7.34 22.41
N PHE A 2 5.89 -8.55 21.82
CA PHE A 2 4.75 -9.47 21.81
C PHE A 2 4.53 -10.05 23.22
N ASP A 3 3.30 -10.40 23.54
CA ASP A 3 2.92 -11.01 24.81
C ASP A 3 3.28 -12.52 24.83
N ASN A 4 2.93 -13.21 25.91
CA ASN A 4 3.11 -14.64 26.06
C ASN A 4 2.38 -15.44 24.95
N PRO A 5 3.00 -16.48 24.35
CA PRO A 5 2.41 -17.27 23.27
C PRO A 5 1.04 -17.89 23.58
N VAL A 6 0.68 -18.07 24.86
CA VAL A 6 -0.65 -18.55 25.27
C VAL A 6 -1.78 -17.59 24.83
N LYS A 7 -1.45 -16.33 24.58
CA LYS A 7 -2.39 -15.31 24.07
C LYS A 7 -2.37 -15.16 22.55
N SER A 8 -1.63 -16.01 21.85
CA SER A 8 -1.59 -16.00 20.38
C SER A 8 -2.94 -16.40 19.79
N LEU A 9 -3.22 -15.90 18.58
CA LEU A 9 -4.41 -16.29 17.82
C LEU A 9 -4.30 -17.71 17.23
N ALA A 10 -3.08 -18.20 17.09
CA ALA A 10 -2.77 -19.55 16.61
C ALA A 10 -2.36 -20.47 17.77
N LEU A 11 -2.53 -21.79 17.59
CA LEU A 11 -1.92 -22.78 18.47
C LEU A 11 -0.40 -22.78 18.30
N ILE A 12 0.32 -22.42 19.36
CA ILE A 12 1.78 -22.40 19.42
C ILE A 12 2.26 -23.59 20.24
N LYS A 13 3.10 -24.46 19.65
CA LYS A 13 3.67 -25.64 20.34
C LYS A 13 5.17 -25.51 20.57
N THR A 14 5.87 -24.82 19.67
CA THR A 14 7.32 -24.64 19.74
C THR A 14 7.70 -23.16 19.78
N GLU A 15 8.97 -22.89 20.06
CA GLU A 15 9.54 -21.54 19.92
C GLU A 15 9.52 -21.08 18.46
N GLU A 16 9.79 -21.98 17.52
CA GLU A 16 9.75 -21.71 16.07
C GLU A 16 8.34 -21.30 15.62
N ASP A 17 7.29 -21.99 16.10
CA ASP A 17 5.89 -21.60 15.84
C ASP A 17 5.63 -20.16 16.29
N HIS A 18 6.18 -19.77 17.45
CA HIS A 18 6.00 -18.43 18.01
C HIS A 18 6.77 -17.37 17.20
N GLU A 19 8.00 -17.65 16.79
CA GLU A 19 8.78 -16.75 15.93
C GLU A 19 8.11 -16.57 14.58
N ARG A 20 7.65 -17.66 13.95
CA ARG A 20 6.90 -17.60 12.69
C ARG A 20 5.62 -16.79 12.84
N TYR A 21 4.84 -17.05 13.90
CA TYR A 21 3.63 -16.30 14.21
C TYR A 21 3.89 -14.79 14.32
N LYS A 22 4.95 -14.36 15.00
CA LYS A 22 5.28 -12.94 15.13
C LYS A 22 5.64 -12.31 13.78
N SER A 23 6.37 -13.02 12.93
CA SER A 23 6.73 -12.54 11.60
C SER A 23 5.51 -12.43 10.69
N LEU A 24 4.68 -13.48 10.61
CA LEU A 24 3.42 -13.47 9.85
C LEU A 24 2.45 -12.40 10.34
N PHE A 25 2.31 -12.23 11.66
CA PHE A 25 1.46 -11.17 12.21
C PHE A 25 1.92 -9.78 11.74
N LYS A 26 3.22 -9.49 11.80
CA LYS A 26 3.73 -8.19 11.37
C LYS A 26 3.55 -7.98 9.87
N MET A 27 3.78 -9.02 9.06
CA MET A 27 3.52 -9.02 7.63
C MET A 27 2.05 -8.69 7.34
N HIS A 28 1.12 -9.45 7.93
CA HIS A 28 -0.33 -9.24 7.77
C HIS A 28 -0.76 -7.84 8.21
N VAL A 29 -0.28 -7.34 9.34
CA VAL A 29 -0.57 -5.96 9.80
C VAL A 29 -0.05 -4.93 8.80
N CYS A 30 1.14 -5.14 8.20
CA CYS A 30 1.64 -4.24 7.16
C CYS A 30 0.73 -4.24 5.93
N LEU A 31 0.23 -5.41 5.49
CA LEU A 31 -0.75 -5.51 4.40
C LEU A 31 -2.03 -4.71 4.71
N LEU A 32 -2.60 -4.86 5.92
CA LEU A 32 -3.78 -4.10 6.34
C LEU A 32 -3.54 -2.57 6.37
N ILE A 33 -2.31 -2.15 6.72
CA ILE A 33 -1.91 -0.74 6.70
C ILE A 33 -1.82 -0.24 5.25
N ILE A 34 -1.22 -1.01 4.35
CA ILE A 34 -1.16 -0.69 2.91
C ILE A 34 -2.57 -0.53 2.36
N ASP A 35 -3.48 -1.46 2.62
CA ASP A 35 -4.89 -1.38 2.21
C ASP A 35 -5.57 -0.10 2.69
N SER A 36 -5.32 0.28 3.95
CA SER A 36 -5.84 1.51 4.54
C SER A 36 -5.31 2.75 3.81
N TYR A 37 -4.01 2.79 3.49
CA TYR A 37 -3.41 3.89 2.73
C TYR A 37 -3.88 3.92 1.27
N MET A 38 -4.12 2.76 0.65
CA MET A 38 -4.68 2.68 -0.71
C MET A 38 -6.11 3.23 -0.75
N GLN A 39 -6.94 2.89 0.24
CA GLN A 39 -8.29 3.46 0.36
C GLN A 39 -8.27 4.97 0.58
N LEU A 40 -7.35 5.48 1.42
CA LEU A 40 -7.15 6.90 1.62
C LEU A 40 -6.70 7.60 0.34
N GLY A 41 -5.70 7.06 -0.36
CA GLY A 41 -5.22 7.58 -1.63
C GLY A 41 -6.35 7.68 -2.66
N ARG A 42 -7.11 6.60 -2.83
CA ARG A 42 -8.26 6.54 -3.76
C ARG A 42 -9.32 7.61 -3.48
N ARG A 43 -9.53 7.99 -2.22
CA ARG A 43 -10.50 9.02 -1.86
C ARG A 43 -10.14 10.40 -2.43
N PHE A 44 -8.85 10.68 -2.58
CA PHE A 44 -8.35 11.95 -3.14
C PHE A 44 -7.94 11.83 -4.60
N ASP A 45 -7.81 10.59 -5.08
CA ASP A 45 -7.44 10.27 -6.45
C ASP A 45 -8.68 10.20 -7.36
N LYS A 46 -9.05 11.34 -7.95
CA LYS A 46 -10.13 11.38 -8.93
C LYS A 46 -9.72 10.63 -10.21
N GLU A 47 -10.22 9.41 -10.38
CA GLU A 47 -9.94 8.53 -11.53
C GLU A 47 -10.12 9.24 -12.89
N ASN A 48 -11.19 10.03 -13.04
CA ASN A 48 -11.50 10.73 -14.30
C ASN A 48 -11.47 12.26 -14.16
N VAL A 49 -10.61 12.92 -14.95
CA VAL A 49 -10.50 14.38 -15.05
C VAL A 49 -11.22 14.88 -16.30
N TYR A 50 -12.48 15.32 -16.14
CA TYR A 50 -13.25 15.94 -17.22
C TYR A 50 -12.94 17.43 -17.37
N PHE A 51 -13.22 18.02 -18.54
CA PHE A 51 -12.94 19.43 -18.83
C PHE A 51 -13.55 20.40 -17.81
N PHE A 52 -14.75 20.12 -17.29
CA PHE A 52 -15.42 20.95 -16.29
C PHE A 52 -14.78 20.84 -14.89
N ASN A 53 -14.05 19.75 -14.61
CA ASN A 53 -13.29 19.62 -13.36
C ASN A 53 -12.15 20.64 -13.32
N LEU A 54 -11.56 20.96 -14.47
CA LEU A 54 -10.40 21.86 -14.58
C LEU A 54 -10.72 23.30 -14.12
N TRP A 55 -11.99 23.69 -14.07
CA TRP A 55 -12.42 24.95 -13.46
C TRP A 55 -12.08 25.04 -11.97
N TYR A 56 -11.79 23.89 -11.33
CA TYR A 56 -11.33 23.77 -9.95
C TYR A 56 -9.90 23.18 -9.87
N ALA A 57 -9.07 23.44 -10.88
CA ALA A 57 -7.74 22.87 -11.05
C ALA A 57 -6.85 22.98 -9.79
N ASP A 58 -6.82 24.12 -9.10
CA ASP A 58 -6.06 24.26 -7.86
C ASP A 58 -6.47 23.28 -6.75
N ARG A 59 -7.78 23.02 -6.63
CA ARG A 59 -8.30 22.06 -5.64
C ARG A 59 -7.99 20.62 -6.05
N LEU A 60 -8.07 20.33 -7.35
CA LEU A 60 -7.69 19.01 -7.89
C LEU A 60 -6.22 18.73 -7.65
N LYS A 61 -5.34 19.70 -7.94
CA LYS A 61 -3.91 19.57 -7.71
C LYS A 61 -3.61 19.24 -6.25
N LYS A 62 -4.23 19.96 -5.31
CA LYS A 62 -4.11 19.68 -3.87
C LYS A 62 -4.60 18.27 -3.52
N SER A 63 -5.73 17.84 -4.08
CA SER A 63 -6.26 16.49 -3.88
C SER A 63 -5.27 15.43 -4.38
N PHE A 64 -4.73 15.59 -5.58
CA PHE A 64 -3.75 14.67 -6.14
C PHE A 64 -2.44 14.63 -5.36
N THR A 65 -1.97 15.76 -4.82
CA THR A 65 -0.82 15.76 -3.91
C THR A 65 -1.08 14.93 -2.65
N ILE A 66 -2.29 14.98 -2.08
CA ILE A 66 -2.68 14.16 -0.93
C ILE A 66 -2.73 12.68 -1.31
N ALA A 67 -3.31 12.34 -2.46
CA ALA A 67 -3.32 10.96 -2.95
C ALA A 67 -1.90 10.40 -3.13
N GLN A 68 -1.01 11.17 -3.77
CA GLN A 68 0.38 10.80 -3.98
C GLN A 68 1.11 10.53 -2.66
N TYR A 69 0.86 11.36 -1.64
CA TYR A 69 1.42 11.14 -0.31
C TYR A 69 1.01 9.78 0.26
N TYR A 70 -0.29 9.44 0.25
CA TYR A 70 -0.77 8.17 0.80
C TYR A 70 -0.22 6.95 0.07
N TYR A 71 -0.20 6.98 -1.27
CA TYR A 71 0.38 5.91 -2.07
C TYR A 71 1.87 5.70 -1.74
N ARG A 72 2.65 6.78 -1.63
CA ARG A 72 4.08 6.69 -1.25
C ARG A 72 4.29 6.16 0.17
N VAL A 73 3.40 6.48 1.11
CA VAL A 73 3.47 5.89 2.45
C VAL A 73 3.19 4.39 2.40
N GLY A 74 2.26 3.94 1.54
CA GLY A 74 2.00 2.52 1.29
C GLY A 74 3.25 1.75 0.86
N LEU A 75 4.08 2.31 -0.04
CA LEU A 75 5.35 1.67 -0.46
C LEU A 75 6.30 1.38 0.71
N ASN A 76 6.39 2.29 1.69
CA ASN A 76 7.24 2.05 2.86
C ASN A 76 6.78 0.83 3.68
N TYR A 77 5.48 0.60 3.77
CA TYR A 77 4.92 -0.58 4.44
C TYR A 77 5.05 -1.84 3.60
N TRP A 78 5.11 -1.72 2.28
CA TRP A 78 5.42 -2.86 1.41
C TRP A 78 6.86 -3.37 1.64
N GLU A 79 7.83 -2.48 1.81
CA GLU A 79 9.21 -2.88 2.16
C GLU A 79 9.26 -3.64 3.49
N GLU A 80 8.54 -3.16 4.53
CA GLU A 80 8.46 -3.90 5.80
C GLU A 80 7.68 -5.22 5.65
N THR A 81 6.69 -5.29 4.76
CA THR A 81 5.97 -6.53 4.43
C THR A 81 6.94 -7.55 3.85
N LYS A 82 7.71 -7.19 2.82
CA LYS A 82 8.71 -8.07 2.18
C LYS A 82 9.74 -8.59 3.20
N LYS A 83 10.22 -7.72 4.09
CA LYS A 83 11.14 -8.09 5.17
C LYS A 83 10.54 -9.10 6.14
N HIS A 84 9.27 -8.93 6.54
CA HIS A 84 8.59 -9.86 7.44
C HIS A 84 8.21 -11.17 6.75
N ALA A 85 7.86 -11.11 5.46
CA ALA A 85 7.63 -12.29 4.62
C ALA A 85 8.90 -13.15 4.52
N ALA A 86 10.04 -12.54 4.18
CA ALA A 86 11.34 -13.23 4.13
C ALA A 86 11.72 -13.84 5.49
N ALA A 87 11.59 -13.07 6.58
CA ALA A 87 11.87 -13.57 7.93
C ALA A 87 10.95 -14.73 8.35
N SER A 88 9.70 -14.75 7.86
CA SER A 88 8.80 -15.88 8.06
C SER A 88 9.20 -17.08 7.22
N ALA A 89 9.54 -16.88 5.95
CA ALA A 89 9.92 -17.95 5.02
C ALA A 89 11.14 -18.77 5.52
N ASP A 90 12.07 -18.12 6.22
CA ASP A 90 13.25 -18.76 6.81
C ASP A 90 12.94 -19.66 8.03
N ILE A 91 11.75 -19.55 8.62
CA ILE A 91 11.36 -20.32 9.82
C ILE A 91 10.53 -21.53 9.37
N PRO A 92 11.01 -22.77 9.60
CA PRO A 92 10.28 -23.98 9.19
C PRO A 92 8.90 -24.10 9.86
N GLY A 93 7.99 -24.80 9.18
CA GLY A 93 6.66 -25.12 9.71
C GLY A 93 5.55 -24.22 9.17
N ARG A 94 4.38 -24.35 9.78
CA ARG A 94 3.14 -23.65 9.42
C ARG A 94 2.34 -23.37 10.69
N ILE A 95 1.79 -22.17 10.83
CA ILE A 95 0.86 -21.86 11.92
C ILE A 95 -0.58 -22.17 11.52
N SER A 96 -1.46 -22.33 12.52
CA SER A 96 -2.88 -22.63 12.32
C SER A 96 -3.73 -21.40 11.94
N ILE A 97 -3.19 -20.54 11.09
CA ILE A 97 -3.89 -19.39 10.50
C ILE A 97 -3.59 -19.43 9.00
N ASP A 98 -4.45 -20.12 8.25
CA ASP A 98 -4.23 -20.40 6.83
C ASP A 98 -4.16 -19.11 5.99
N GLU A 99 -4.98 -18.12 6.32
CA GLU A 99 -5.01 -16.83 5.61
C GLU A 99 -3.64 -16.15 5.55
N TRP A 100 -2.88 -16.12 6.65
CA TRP A 100 -1.56 -15.48 6.68
C TRP A 100 -0.49 -16.31 5.96
N GLU A 101 -0.63 -17.63 5.97
CA GLU A 101 0.26 -18.54 5.25
C GLU A 101 0.04 -18.42 3.73
N ASP A 102 -1.22 -18.28 3.31
CA ASP A 102 -1.60 -18.03 1.92
C ASP A 102 -1.12 -16.65 1.46
N GLU A 103 -1.27 -15.60 2.28
CA GLU A 103 -0.68 -14.27 2.01
C GLU A 103 0.83 -14.35 1.80
N LEU A 104 1.55 -15.07 2.67
CA LEU A 104 2.99 -15.29 2.51
C LEU A 104 3.30 -15.97 1.18
N TYR A 105 2.57 -17.04 0.84
CA TYR A 105 2.74 -17.76 -0.42
C TYR A 105 2.57 -16.84 -1.64
N LEU A 106 1.50 -16.05 -1.67
CA LEU A 106 1.23 -15.10 -2.76
C LEU A 106 2.35 -14.05 -2.91
N ILE A 107 2.91 -13.56 -1.80
CA ILE A 107 4.03 -12.63 -1.82
C ILE A 107 5.29 -13.29 -2.39
N LEU A 108 5.61 -14.52 -1.94
CA LEU A 108 6.82 -15.23 -2.38
C LEU A 108 6.78 -15.61 -3.85
N GLU A 109 5.60 -16.00 -4.36
CA GLU A 109 5.39 -16.30 -5.79
C GLU A 109 5.19 -15.03 -6.65
N SER A 110 5.25 -13.84 -6.04
CA SER A 110 4.98 -12.55 -6.71
C SER A 110 3.58 -12.45 -7.33
N GLU A 111 2.62 -13.24 -6.85
CA GLU A 111 1.19 -13.12 -7.21
C GLU A 111 0.54 -11.92 -6.51
N LEU A 112 1.12 -11.47 -5.40
CA LEU A 112 0.79 -10.23 -4.73
C LEU A 112 2.00 -9.30 -4.73
N ASP A 113 1.91 -8.20 -5.51
CA ASP A 113 2.95 -7.18 -5.58
C ASP A 113 2.36 -5.78 -5.43
N TYR A 114 2.38 -5.25 -4.20
CA TYR A 114 1.91 -3.90 -3.93
C TYR A 114 2.84 -2.81 -4.49
N GLU A 115 4.11 -3.11 -4.75
CA GLU A 115 5.02 -2.16 -5.40
C GLU A 115 4.51 -1.86 -6.81
N ALA A 116 4.34 -2.90 -7.63
CA ALA A 116 3.82 -2.76 -8.98
C ALA A 116 2.44 -2.09 -9.02
N ILE A 117 1.53 -2.47 -8.11
CA ILE A 117 0.19 -1.88 -8.02
C ILE A 117 0.27 -0.38 -7.67
N ILE A 118 1.06 -0.01 -6.67
CA ILE A 118 1.16 1.37 -6.20
C ILE A 118 1.89 2.25 -7.22
N GLU A 119 2.96 1.76 -7.83
CA GLU A 119 3.71 2.48 -8.86
C GLU A 119 2.84 2.76 -10.08
N SER A 120 2.06 1.79 -10.54
CA SER A 120 1.09 1.99 -11.61
C SER A 120 0.08 3.10 -11.26
N ARG A 121 -0.44 3.14 -10.03
CA ARG A 121 -1.33 4.23 -9.58
C ARG A 121 -0.64 5.59 -9.54
N LEU A 122 0.61 5.63 -9.10
CA LEU A 122 1.40 6.85 -9.06
C LEU A 122 1.68 7.39 -10.47
N GLU A 123 1.93 6.50 -11.43
CA GLU A 123 2.10 6.85 -12.85
C GLU A 123 0.81 7.46 -13.42
N GLU A 124 -0.33 6.76 -13.30
CA GLU A 124 -1.64 7.27 -13.72
C GLU A 124 -1.97 8.62 -13.06
N LEU A 125 -1.65 8.78 -11.78
CA LEU A 125 -1.86 10.04 -11.05
C LEU A 125 -0.97 11.17 -11.58
N SER A 126 0.28 10.87 -11.96
CA SER A 126 1.20 11.85 -12.52
C SER A 126 0.71 12.42 -13.85
N GLU A 127 0.11 11.58 -14.71
CA GLU A 127 -0.51 12.03 -15.96
C GLU A 127 -1.66 13.02 -15.69
N ARG A 128 -2.48 12.74 -14.68
CA ARG A 128 -3.61 13.59 -14.29
C ARG A 128 -3.15 14.91 -13.68
N ILE A 129 -2.07 14.90 -12.89
CA ILE A 129 -1.41 16.13 -12.41
C ILE A 129 -0.90 16.96 -13.61
N ASN A 130 -0.24 16.34 -14.58
CA ASN A 130 0.27 17.02 -15.77
C ASN A 130 -0.85 17.67 -16.61
N GLN A 131 -2.00 17.01 -16.72
CA GLN A 131 -3.19 17.58 -17.38
C GLN A 131 -3.69 18.85 -16.65
N VAL A 132 -3.74 18.81 -15.32
CA VAL A 132 -4.15 19.96 -14.48
C VAL A 132 -3.13 21.10 -14.59
N ASP A 133 -1.84 20.80 -14.54
CA ASP A 133 -0.77 21.81 -14.63
C ASP A 133 -0.73 22.47 -16.00
N THR A 134 -0.91 21.69 -17.07
CA THR A 134 -1.04 22.23 -18.45
C THR A 134 -2.24 23.16 -18.57
N PHE A 135 -3.36 22.83 -17.93
CA PHE A 135 -4.53 23.71 -17.90
C PHE A 135 -4.20 25.01 -17.16
N LEU A 136 -3.70 24.95 -15.93
CA LEU A 136 -3.36 26.14 -15.13
C LEU A 136 -2.40 27.08 -15.86
N ALA A 137 -1.34 26.55 -16.47
CA ALA A 137 -0.35 27.34 -17.22
C ALA A 137 -0.96 28.14 -18.40
N ARG A 138 -2.02 27.63 -19.03
CA ARG A 138 -2.74 28.33 -20.11
C ARG A 138 -3.55 29.52 -19.61
N PHE A 139 -4.00 29.52 -18.35
CA PHE A 139 -4.77 30.63 -17.76
C PHE A 139 -3.87 31.66 -17.07
N GLU A 140 -2.67 31.28 -16.62
CA GLU A 140 -1.68 32.21 -16.07
C GLU A 140 -0.96 33.04 -17.15
N ASN A 141 -0.89 32.54 -18.39
CA ASN A 141 -0.42 33.29 -19.57
C ASN A 141 -1.59 33.57 -20.53
N PRO A 142 -2.45 34.57 -20.25
CA PRO A 142 -3.38 35.02 -21.26
C PRO A 142 -2.54 35.60 -22.41
N VAL A 143 -2.71 35.02 -23.60
CA VAL A 143 -2.12 35.51 -24.85
C VAL A 143 -2.21 37.04 -24.87
N LYS A 144 -1.05 37.71 -24.85
CA LYS A 144 -0.95 39.15 -25.09
C LYS A 144 -1.29 39.46 -26.54
#